data_AF-A0A8T6V6U6-F1
#
_entry.id   AF-A0A8T6V6U6-F1
#
_cell.length_a   1.000
_cell.length_b   1.000
_cell.length_c   1.000
_cell.angle_alpha   90.00
_cell.angle_beta   90.00
_cell.angle_gamma   90.00
#
_symmetry.space_group_name_H-M   'P 1'
#
loop_
_entity.id
_entity.type
_entity.pdbx_description
1 polymer ?
#
loop_
_entity_poly.entity_id
_entity_poly.type
_entity_poly.pdbx_seq_one_letter_code
_entity_poly.pdbx_strand_id
1 'polypeptide(L)'
;MEKKGVGFIGLSYSKKMGAWQVHVDVEKWSHNYLKEYYKNMNKLRQILKDNNIDRVFGLCEDLKAVKFNKLFGAKLIEDVMVTDEDDKENYLVIWET
;
A
#
# COMPACT_ATOMS: atom_id res chain seq x y z
N MET A 1 11.03 -0.91 -12.37
CA MET A 1 9.79 -1.44 -12.98
C MET A 1 9.09 -0.30 -13.71
N GLU A 2 8.61 -0.53 -14.94
CA GLU A 2 7.99 0.50 -15.80
C GLU A 2 6.74 1.13 -15.16
N LYS A 3 6.68 2.46 -15.10
CA LYS A 3 5.44 3.22 -14.88
C LYS A 3 4.58 3.14 -16.14
N LYS A 4 3.59 2.24 -16.15
CA LYS A 4 2.52 2.22 -17.16
C LYS A 4 1.18 2.04 -16.46
N GLY A 5 0.36 3.08 -16.43
CA GLY A 5 -1.02 3.02 -15.92
C GLY A 5 -1.41 4.22 -15.07
N VAL A 6 -2.44 4.05 -14.25
CA VAL A 6 -3.00 5.06 -13.32
C VAL A 6 -2.20 5.25 -12.04
N GLY A 7 -1.16 4.45 -11.85
CA GLY A 7 -0.36 4.40 -10.65
C GLY A 7 0.59 3.20 -10.66
N PHE A 8 1.30 3.01 -9.55
CA PHE A 8 2.23 1.90 -9.33
C PHE A 8 1.90 1.17 -8.02
N ILE A 9 1.98 -0.16 -8.05
CA ILE A 9 1.90 -0.99 -6.84
C ILE A 9 3.16 -1.85 -6.80
N GLY A 10 4.00 -1.64 -5.78
CA GLY A 10 5.25 -2.36 -5.54
C GLY A 10 5.23 -3.08 -4.20
N LEU A 11 6.11 -4.07 -4.06
CA LEU A 11 6.31 -4.81 -2.81
C LEU A 11 7.82 -4.86 -2.53
N SER A 12 8.20 -4.54 -1.29
CA SER A 12 9.60 -4.62 -0.83
C SER A 12 9.66 -5.11 0.60
N TYR A 13 10.71 -5.83 0.96
CA TYR A 13 10.94 -6.20 2.36
C TYR A 13 11.75 -5.13 3.08
N SER A 14 11.20 -4.54 4.13
CA SER A 14 11.91 -3.60 5.00
C SER A 14 12.65 -4.34 6.09
N LYS A 15 13.98 -4.34 6.03
CA LYS A 15 14.84 -4.93 7.06
C LYS A 15 14.70 -4.21 8.40
N LYS A 16 14.48 -2.88 8.39
CA LYS A 16 14.31 -2.06 9.60
C LYS A 16 13.06 -2.44 10.38
N MET A 17 11.97 -2.75 9.67
CA MET A 17 10.71 -3.19 10.29
C MET A 17 10.60 -4.71 10.43
N GLY A 18 11.50 -5.47 9.79
CA GLY A 18 11.39 -6.93 9.70
C GLY A 18 10.11 -7.39 8.98
N ALA A 19 9.58 -6.57 8.06
CA ALA A 19 8.25 -6.77 7.49
C ALA A 19 8.18 -6.39 6.01
N TRP A 20 7.22 -7.00 5.30
CA TRP A 20 6.88 -6.63 3.93
C TRP A 20 6.13 -5.31 3.90
N GLN A 21 6.52 -4.46 2.95
CA GLN A 21 5.91 -3.17 2.70
C GLN A 21 5.36 -3.11 1.28
N VAL A 22 4.12 -2.63 1.17
CA VAL A 22 3.49 -2.29 -0.10
C VAL A 22 3.68 -0.80 -0.38
N HIS A 23 4.07 -0.49 -1.60
CA HIS A 23 4.21 0.86 -2.12
C HIS A 23 3.09 1.11 -3.11
N VAL A 24 2.24 2.09 -2.85
CA VAL A 24 1.13 2.43 -3.74
C VAL A 24 1.28 3.90 -4.15
N ASP A 25 1.61 4.13 -5.40
CA ASP A 25 1.61 5.46 -6.02
C ASP A 25 0.31 5.63 -6.82
N VAL A 26 -0.49 6.63 -6.46
CA VAL A 26 -1.80 6.91 -7.06
C VAL A 26 -1.71 8.23 -7.82
N GLU A 27 -1.49 8.15 -9.14
CA GLU A 27 -1.35 9.36 -9.96
C GLU A 27 -2.71 9.98 -10.28
N LYS A 28 -3.79 9.19 -10.32
CA LYS A 28 -5.14 9.67 -10.67
C LYS A 28 -6.20 9.26 -9.66
N TRP A 29 -6.73 10.25 -8.95
CA TRP A 29 -7.80 10.12 -7.96
C TRP A 29 -9.18 10.30 -8.60
N SER A 30 -9.65 9.32 -9.39
CA SER A 30 -10.99 9.36 -10.00
C SER A 30 -11.64 7.97 -10.05
N HIS A 31 -12.96 7.93 -9.89
CA HIS A 31 -13.78 6.72 -9.98
C HIS A 31 -13.60 5.99 -11.32
N ASN A 32 -13.28 6.71 -12.39
CA ASN A 32 -13.03 6.12 -13.72
C ASN A 32 -11.85 5.14 -13.71
N TYR A 33 -10.91 5.31 -12.77
CA TYR A 33 -9.71 4.49 -12.63
C TYR A 33 -9.83 3.45 -11.50
N LEU A 34 -10.91 3.48 -10.72
CA LEU A 34 -11.11 2.58 -9.58
C LEU A 34 -11.04 1.10 -9.98
N LYS A 35 -11.59 0.74 -11.15
CA LYS A 35 -11.53 -0.63 -11.69
C LYS A 35 -10.10 -1.09 -11.96
N GLU A 36 -9.23 -0.20 -12.45
CA GLU A 36 -7.82 -0.53 -12.70
C GLU A 36 -7.08 -0.75 -11.38
N TYR A 37 -7.34 0.09 -10.37
CA TYR A 37 -6.78 -0.12 -9.04
C TYR A 37 -7.23 -1.44 -8.43
N TYR A 38 -8.52 -1.81 -8.53
CA TYR A 38 -8.98 -3.13 -8.07
C TYR A 38 -8.26 -4.29 -8.78
N LYS A 39 -8.05 -4.18 -10.10
CA LYS A 39 -7.31 -5.20 -10.86
C LYS A 39 -5.88 -5.35 -10.35
N ASN A 40 -5.20 -4.23 -10.09
CA ASN A 40 -3.83 -4.26 -9.59
C ASN A 40 -3.74 -4.76 -8.14
N MET A 41 -4.70 -4.37 -7.27
CA MET A 41 -4.78 -4.85 -5.89
C MET A 41 -5.08 -6.35 -5.82
N ASN A 42 -5.94 -6.87 -6.70
CA ASN A 42 -6.19 -8.31 -6.78
C ASN A 42 -4.95 -9.09 -7.22
N LYS A 43 -4.18 -8.57 -8.18
CA LYS A 43 -2.88 -9.15 -8.55
C LYS A 43 -1.91 -9.15 -7.38
N LEU A 44 -1.82 -8.04 -6.65
CA LEU A 44 -0.98 -7.96 -5.44
C LEU A 44 -1.40 -9.03 -4.43
N ARG A 45 -2.67 -9.14 -4.08
CA ARG A 45 -3.17 -10.18 -3.15
C ARG A 45 -2.81 -11.59 -3.59
N GLN A 46 -2.91 -11.88 -4.88
CA GLN A 46 -2.50 -13.18 -5.43
C GLN A 46 -0.99 -13.40 -5.22
N ILE A 47 -0.15 -12.40 -5.52
CA ILE A 47 1.31 -12.48 -5.30
C ILE A 47 1.61 -12.72 -3.82
N LEU A 48 0.94 -12.01 -2.91
CA LEU A 48 1.14 -12.19 -1.46
C LEU A 48 0.78 -13.61 -1.03
N LYS A 49 -0.36 -14.12 -1.49
CA LYS A 49 -0.80 -15.49 -1.22
C LYS A 49 0.18 -16.54 -1.78
N ASP A 50 0.63 -16.37 -3.02
CA ASP A 50 1.57 -17.29 -3.67
C ASP A 50 2.93 -17.33 -2.95
N ASN A 51 3.29 -16.26 -2.25
CA ASN A 51 4.53 -16.15 -1.48
C ASN A 51 4.34 -16.42 0.03
N ASN A 52 3.16 -16.89 0.47
CA ASN A 52 2.82 -17.09 1.89
C ASN A 52 3.06 -15.84 2.77
N ILE A 53 2.77 -14.67 2.22
CA ILE A 53 2.84 -13.40 2.95
C ILE A 53 1.44 -13.10 3.49
N ASP A 54 1.28 -13.22 4.80
CA ASP A 54 0.02 -13.05 5.52
C ASP A 54 -0.34 -11.58 5.81
N ARG A 55 0.69 -10.73 5.91
CA ARG A 55 0.54 -9.30 6.20
C ARG A 55 1.55 -8.43 5.47
N VAL A 56 1.10 -7.27 5.01
CA VAL A 56 1.98 -6.22 4.48
C VAL A 56 1.60 -4.85 5.04
N PHE A 57 2.60 -4.00 5.25
CA PHE A 57 2.44 -2.64 5.75
C PHE A 57 2.48 -1.62 4.62
N GLY A 58 1.69 -0.57 4.70
CA GLY A 58 1.76 0.58 3.79
C GLY A 58 2.03 1.85 4.58
N LEU A 59 2.87 2.72 4.03
CA LEU A 59 3.05 4.08 4.52
C LEU A 59 2.15 5.02 3.72
N CYS A 60 1.46 5.92 4.40
CA CYS A 60 0.55 6.89 3.81
C CYS A 60 0.95 8.30 4.27
N GLU A 61 1.25 9.18 3.32
CA GLU A 61 1.64 10.56 3.62
C GLU A 61 0.46 11.40 4.16
N ASP A 62 -0.78 11.04 3.81
CA ASP A 62 -1.97 11.77 4.21
C ASP A 62 -3.19 10.87 4.49
N LEU A 63 -4.23 11.46 5.09
CA LEU A 63 -5.49 10.77 5.38
C LEU A 63 -6.26 10.35 4.12
N LYS A 64 -5.97 10.95 2.95
CA LYS A 64 -6.60 10.60 1.68
C LYS A 64 -6.04 9.27 1.18
N ALA A 65 -4.73 9.05 1.29
CA ALA A 65 -4.06 7.78 1.08
C ALA A 65 -4.57 6.73 2.06
N VAL A 66 -4.74 7.06 3.35
CA VAL A 66 -5.34 6.13 4.33
C VAL A 66 -6.75 5.70 3.89
N LYS A 67 -7.61 6.64 3.50
CA LYS A 67 -8.97 6.34 3.03
C LYS A 67 -8.95 5.45 1.78
N PHE A 68 -8.04 5.71 0.84
CA PHE A 68 -7.86 4.87 -0.33
C PHE A 68 -7.50 3.44 0.03
N ASN A 69 -6.49 3.25 0.88
CA ASN A 69 -6.06 1.94 1.32
C ASN A 69 -7.22 1.21 2.06
N LYS A 70 -7.99 1.92 2.89
CA LYS A 70 -9.19 1.38 3.53
C LYS A 70 -10.24 0.86 2.53
N LEU A 71 -10.40 1.48 1.35
CA LEU A 71 -11.35 1.00 0.32
C LEU A 71 -11.04 -0.41 -0.20
N PHE A 72 -9.78 -0.83 -0.14
CA PHE A 72 -9.42 -2.20 -0.51
C PHE A 72 -9.16 -3.09 0.73
N GLY A 73 -9.50 -2.64 1.93
CA GLY A 73 -9.49 -3.48 3.13
C GLY A 73 -8.26 -3.32 4.02
N ALA A 74 -7.42 -2.32 3.80
CA ALA A 74 -6.39 -1.97 4.77
C ALA A 74 -7.01 -1.45 6.08
N LYS A 75 -6.31 -1.68 7.19
CA LYS A 75 -6.64 -1.10 8.49
C LYS A 75 -5.57 -0.06 8.84
N LEU A 76 -6.00 1.08 9.38
CA LEU A 76 -5.08 2.06 9.96
C LEU A 76 -4.61 1.52 11.32
N ILE A 77 -3.31 1.60 11.58
CA ILE A 77 -2.77 1.38 12.92
C ILE A 77 -2.81 2.73 13.63
N GLU A 78 -3.81 2.91 14.49
CA GLU A 78 -4.02 4.16 15.22
C GLU A 78 -2.85 4.44 16.17
N ASP A 79 -2.57 5.73 16.41
CA ASP A 79 -1.50 6.23 17.28
C ASP A 79 -0.07 5.79 16.89
N VAL A 80 0.11 5.25 15.69
CA VAL A 80 1.42 4.87 15.15
C VAL A 80 1.72 5.70 13.91
N MET A 81 2.69 6.61 14.04
CA MET A 81 3.34 7.29 12.92
C MET A 81 4.73 6.67 12.72
N VAL A 82 5.10 6.50 11.46
CA VAL A 82 6.41 5.94 11.10
C VAL A 82 7.19 6.98 10.32
N THR A 83 8.39 7.26 10.77
CA THR A 83 9.36 8.09 10.04
C THR A 83 10.02 7.27 8.93
N ASP A 84 9.92 7.75 7.69
CA ASP A 84 10.58 7.13 6.55
C ASP A 84 12.08 7.51 6.46
N GLU A 85 12.73 7.19 5.35
CA GLU A 85 14.16 7.48 5.13
C GLU A 85 14.43 8.97 4.84
N ASP A 86 13.39 9.75 4.52
CA ASP A 86 13.45 11.18 4.25
C ASP A 86 13.03 12.03 5.47
N ASP A 87 13.02 11.42 6.66
CA ASP A 87 12.59 12.02 7.93
C ASP A 87 11.12 12.54 7.93
N LYS A 88 10.25 11.98 7.07
CA LYS A 88 8.83 12.33 7.04
C LYS A 88 7.99 11.37 7.85
N GLU A 89 7.06 11.92 8.62
CA GLU A 89 6.07 11.15 9.36
C GLU A 89 4.95 10.68 8.44
N ASN A 90 4.72 9.36 8.43
CA ASN A 90 3.70 8.72 7.63
C ASN A 90 2.72 7.93 8.52
N TYR A 91 1.45 7.90 8.12
CA TYR A 91 0.46 7.00 8.71
C TYR A 91 0.78 5.56 8.33
N LEU A 92 0.64 4.63 9.28
CA LEU A 92 0.86 3.22 9.04
C LEU A 92 -0.46 2.48 8.80
N VAL A 93 -0.58 1.81 7.66
CA VAL A 93 -1.69 0.89 7.37
C VAL A 93 -1.20 -0.54 7.26
N ILE A 94 -2.06 -1.50 7.55
CA ILE A 94 -1.79 -2.93 7.40
C ILE A 94 -2.85 -3.58 6.51
N TRP A 95 -2.38 -4.48 5.66
CA TRP A 95 -3.17 -5.34 4.81
C TRP A 95 -2.98 -6.79 5.28
N GLU A 96 -4.07 -7.46 5.56
CA GLU A 96 -4.10 -8.89 5.91
C GLU A 96 -4.69 -9.66 4.71
N THR A 97 -4.03 -10.74 4.29
CA THR A 97 -4.46 -11.55 3.12
C THR A 97 -5.42 -12.67 3.49
#